data_AF-A0A2N7X071-F1
#
_entry.id   AF-A0A2N7X071-F1
#
_cell.length_a   1.000
_cell.length_b   1.000
_cell.length_c   1.000
_cell.angle_alpha   90.00
_cell.angle_beta   90.00
_cell.angle_gamma   90.00
#
_symmetry.space_group_name_H-M   'P 1'
#
loop_
_entity.id
_entity.type
_entity.pdbx_description
1 polymer ?
#
loop_
_entity_poly.entity_id
_entity_poly.type
_entity_poly.pdbx_seq_one_letter_code
_entity_poly.pdbx_strand_id
1 'polypeptide(L)'
;MPAVIIVLALACTLYPMFARADGDYITASVGYYNNNRAIFKIPRKYKPEVQESFFKIIVDYPSMQPTVGRRSPPISFNSLDIIVEGYPKNGTLADDLISGDTGARFIGRENDRAVYSEPLGKNADQKAIIFTDHQGDSVVVEILGSWAVRNRITHGVRGRYAFRFSVSKNVKVRFEDIDEAVRKLIASMYVSNQ
;
A
#
# COMPACT_ATOMS: atom_id res chain seq x y z
N MET A 1 -24.14 -23.52 -56.03
CA MET A 1 -23.20 -22.55 -55.44
C MET A 1 -23.61 -22.33 -53.98
N PRO A 2 -22.85 -22.78 -52.98
CA PRO A 2 -23.04 -22.30 -51.62
C PRO A 2 -21.96 -21.28 -51.24
N ALA A 3 -22.41 -20.19 -50.63
CA ALA A 3 -21.59 -19.11 -50.11
C ALA A 3 -20.82 -19.56 -48.86
N VAL A 4 -19.53 -19.24 -48.83
CA VAL A 4 -18.66 -19.44 -47.67
C VAL A 4 -18.77 -18.19 -46.79
N ILE A 5 -19.37 -18.32 -45.61
CA ILE A 5 -19.32 -17.29 -44.57
C ILE A 5 -18.09 -17.59 -43.72
N ILE A 6 -17.04 -16.80 -43.89
CA ILE A 6 -15.87 -16.82 -43.01
C ILE A 6 -16.21 -15.97 -41.79
N VAL A 7 -16.54 -16.62 -40.68
CA VAL A 7 -16.63 -15.96 -39.37
C VAL A 7 -15.20 -15.82 -38.83
N LEU A 8 -14.62 -14.64 -38.97
CA LEU A 8 -13.38 -14.28 -38.27
C LEU A 8 -13.68 -14.14 -36.77
N ALA A 9 -13.34 -15.17 -35.99
CA ALA A 9 -13.29 -15.05 -34.54
C ALA A 9 -12.02 -14.29 -34.15
N LEU A 10 -12.18 -13.04 -33.70
CA LEU A 10 -11.11 -12.24 -33.11
C LEU A 10 -10.76 -12.87 -31.75
N ALA A 11 -9.68 -13.66 -31.69
CA ALA A 11 -9.13 -14.16 -30.44
C ALA A 11 -8.45 -12.99 -29.69
N CYS A 12 -9.19 -12.34 -28.79
CA CYS A 12 -8.61 -11.47 -27.77
C CYS A 12 -7.76 -12.34 -26.83
N THR A 13 -6.45 -12.34 -27.02
CA THR A 13 -5.47 -12.88 -26.09
C THR A 13 -5.40 -11.98 -24.86
N LEU A 14 -6.28 -12.23 -23.89
CA LEU A 14 -6.01 -11.88 -22.50
C LEU A 14 -4.76 -12.65 -22.07
N TYR A 15 -3.65 -11.97 -21.85
CA TYR A 15 -2.50 -12.54 -21.16
C TYR A 15 -2.88 -12.73 -19.68
N PRO A 16 -3.07 -13.96 -19.16
CA PRO A 16 -3.11 -14.14 -17.72
C PRO A 16 -1.70 -13.85 -17.18
N MET A 17 -1.57 -12.83 -16.31
CA MET A 17 -0.35 -12.65 -15.53
C MET A 17 -0.20 -13.85 -14.59
N PHE A 18 0.83 -14.66 -14.82
CA PHE A 18 1.09 -15.87 -14.05
C PHE A 18 1.60 -15.50 -12.66
N ALA A 19 0.76 -15.66 -11.64
CA ALA A 19 1.24 -15.95 -10.30
C ALA A 19 1.94 -17.32 -10.35
N ARG A 20 3.26 -17.31 -10.59
CA ARG A 20 4.05 -18.54 -10.60
C ARG A 20 4.38 -18.89 -9.15
N ALA A 21 3.85 -20.04 -8.74
CA ALA A 21 4.24 -20.73 -7.53
C ALA A 21 5.65 -21.30 -7.71
N ASP A 22 6.61 -20.81 -6.94
CA ASP A 22 7.79 -21.59 -6.54
C ASP A 22 7.49 -22.13 -5.13
N GLY A 23 8.04 -23.27 -4.73
CA GLY A 23 7.55 -24.08 -3.60
C GLY A 23 7.19 -23.28 -2.33
N ASP A 24 7.97 -22.24 -2.02
CA ASP A 24 7.82 -21.39 -0.84
C ASP A 24 7.30 -19.97 -1.10
N TYR A 25 7.16 -19.56 -2.36
CA TYR A 25 6.87 -18.18 -2.76
C TYR A 25 5.73 -18.06 -3.78
N ILE A 26 5.04 -16.93 -3.71
CA ILE A 26 4.10 -16.45 -4.71
C ILE A 26 4.73 -15.23 -5.37
N THR A 27 4.85 -15.27 -6.70
CA THR A 27 5.28 -14.09 -7.45
C THR A 27 4.08 -13.20 -7.74
N ALA A 28 4.15 -11.93 -7.35
CA ALA A 28 3.18 -10.91 -7.71
C ALA A 28 3.86 -9.78 -8.48
N SER A 29 3.18 -9.26 -9.49
CA SER A 29 3.61 -8.08 -10.23
C SER A 29 2.59 -6.99 -9.94
N VAL A 30 3.03 -5.86 -9.42
CA VAL A 30 2.16 -4.69 -9.18
C VAL A 30 2.67 -3.50 -10.00
N GLY A 31 1.74 -2.80 -10.64
CA GLY A 31 1.99 -1.48 -11.21
C GLY A 31 2.01 -1.37 -12.72
N TYR A 32 1.96 -0.11 -13.16
CA TYR A 32 2.31 0.40 -14.50
C TYR A 32 2.64 1.91 -14.47
N TYR A 33 3.30 2.44 -13.43
CA TYR A 33 3.85 3.80 -13.54
C TYR A 33 5.08 3.77 -14.45
N ASN A 34 5.10 4.63 -15.48
CA ASN A 34 6.15 4.68 -16.52
C ASN A 34 6.47 3.31 -17.17
N ASN A 35 5.47 2.44 -17.37
CA ASN A 35 5.65 1.07 -17.87
C ASN A 35 6.56 0.15 -17.03
N ASN A 36 6.91 0.57 -15.81
CA ASN A 36 7.68 -0.22 -14.88
C ASN A 36 6.75 -1.05 -13.99
N ARG A 37 6.96 -2.36 -14.01
CA ARG A 37 6.32 -3.32 -13.11
C ARG A 37 7.23 -3.55 -11.91
N ALA A 38 6.68 -3.43 -10.71
CA ALA A 38 7.35 -3.84 -9.49
C ALA A 38 7.03 -5.33 -9.23
N ILE A 39 8.07 -6.16 -9.18
CA ILE A 39 7.93 -7.61 -9.01
C ILE A 39 8.24 -7.97 -7.56
N PHE A 40 7.44 -8.86 -6.98
CA PHE A 40 7.57 -9.31 -5.61
C PHE A 40 7.59 -10.82 -5.53
N LYS A 41 8.51 -11.37 -4.73
CA LYS A 41 8.53 -12.77 -4.29
C LYS A 41 8.01 -12.83 -2.85
N ILE A 42 6.73 -13.15 -2.71
CA ILE A 42 6.04 -13.11 -1.43
C ILE A 42 6.05 -14.50 -0.79
N PRO A 43 6.60 -14.67 0.42
CA PRO A 43 6.57 -15.97 1.09
C PRO A 43 5.14 -16.45 1.33
N ARG A 44 4.85 -17.71 0.97
CA ARG A 44 3.52 -18.33 1.12
C ARG A 44 3.00 -18.34 2.55
N LYS A 45 3.91 -18.34 3.55
CA LYS A 45 3.54 -18.26 4.97
C LYS A 45 2.66 -17.05 5.30
N TYR A 46 2.79 -15.95 4.56
CA TYR A 46 1.97 -14.74 4.74
C TYR A 46 0.58 -14.84 4.12
N LYS A 47 0.29 -15.94 3.40
CA LYS A 47 -1.00 -16.19 2.72
C LYS A 47 -1.47 -14.95 1.94
N PRO A 48 -0.68 -14.43 0.99
CA PRO A 48 -1.03 -13.19 0.31
C PRO A 48 -2.32 -13.34 -0.50
N GLU A 49 -3.14 -12.30 -0.44
CA GLU A 49 -4.27 -12.09 -1.34
C GLU A 49 -3.75 -11.27 -2.53
N VAL A 50 -3.63 -11.86 -3.72
CA VAL A 50 -3.06 -11.21 -4.91
C VAL A 50 -4.18 -10.85 -5.89
N GLN A 51 -4.21 -9.60 -6.34
CA GLN A 51 -5.07 -9.08 -7.39
C GLN A 51 -4.22 -8.48 -8.53
N GLU A 52 -4.87 -8.03 -9.61
CA GLU A 52 -4.18 -7.55 -10.82
C GLU A 52 -3.27 -6.34 -10.56
N SER A 53 -3.65 -5.45 -9.64
CA SER A 53 -2.95 -4.18 -9.40
C SER A 53 -2.28 -4.07 -8.03
N PHE A 54 -2.54 -5.01 -7.13
CA PHE A 54 -2.03 -5.00 -5.77
C PHE A 54 -1.96 -6.40 -5.17
N PHE A 55 -1.21 -6.55 -4.08
CA PHE A 55 -1.34 -7.70 -3.19
C PHE A 55 -1.51 -7.23 -1.75
N LYS A 56 -2.03 -8.12 -0.92
CA LYS A 56 -2.29 -7.86 0.49
C LYS A 56 -1.73 -8.98 1.36
N ILE A 57 -1.11 -8.61 2.49
CA ILE A 57 -0.66 -9.51 3.54
C ILE A 57 -1.12 -8.98 4.90
N ILE A 58 -1.29 -9.87 5.88
CA ILE A 58 -1.60 -9.48 7.25
C ILE A 58 -0.56 -10.08 8.20
N VAL A 59 0.02 -9.22 9.03
CA VAL A 59 1.08 -9.56 9.98
C VAL A 59 0.83 -8.93 11.33
N ASP A 60 1.41 -9.47 12.39
CA ASP A 60 1.36 -8.86 13.72
C ASP A 60 2.60 -8.00 13.98
N TYR A 61 2.40 -6.77 14.46
CA TYR A 61 3.46 -5.92 15.00
C TYR A 61 3.74 -6.31 16.47
N PRO A 62 5.00 -6.32 16.95
CA PRO A 62 6.25 -6.01 16.22
C PRO A 62 6.91 -7.22 15.53
N SER A 63 6.35 -8.43 15.65
CA SER A 63 7.01 -9.65 15.16
C SER A 63 7.13 -9.74 13.64
N MET A 64 6.30 -8.99 12.91
CA MET A 64 6.13 -9.04 11.45
C MET A 64 5.85 -10.46 10.93
N GLN A 65 5.38 -11.36 11.80
CA GLN A 65 4.98 -12.71 11.42
C GLN A 65 3.51 -12.73 11.01
N PRO A 66 3.09 -13.72 10.19
CA PRO A 66 1.68 -13.88 9.84
C PRO A 66 0.81 -13.93 11.10
N THR A 67 -0.29 -13.19 11.10
CA THR A 67 -1.25 -13.22 12.22
C THR A 67 -1.80 -14.62 12.41
N VAL A 68 -1.76 -15.13 13.64
CA VAL A 68 -2.25 -16.46 14.01
C VAL A 68 -3.65 -16.34 14.62
N GLY A 69 -4.64 -17.05 14.07
CA GLY A 69 -6.00 -17.12 14.62
C GLY A 69 -7.12 -16.72 13.67
N ARG A 70 -8.37 -16.85 14.14
CA ARG A 70 -9.59 -16.74 13.31
C ARG A 70 -9.92 -15.26 13.00
N ARG A 71 -10.10 -14.95 11.71
CA ARG A 71 -10.67 -13.68 11.25
C ARG A 71 -12.20 -13.73 11.38
N SER A 72 -12.75 -13.03 12.38
CA SER A 72 -14.10 -12.40 12.46
C SER A 72 -14.63 -12.38 13.91
N PRO A 73 -14.84 -11.22 14.57
CA PRO A 73 -14.17 -9.91 14.49
C PRO A 73 -13.42 -9.53 15.81
N PRO A 74 -12.61 -8.44 15.91
CA PRO A 74 -11.98 -7.60 14.90
C PRO A 74 -10.48 -7.93 14.68
N ILE A 75 -9.85 -7.30 13.66
CA ILE A 75 -8.39 -7.27 13.46
C ILE A 75 -7.74 -6.98 14.80
N SER A 76 -6.83 -7.85 15.26
CA SER A 76 -6.23 -7.65 16.57
C SER A 76 -5.58 -6.28 16.64
N PHE A 77 -5.47 -5.75 17.85
CA PHE A 77 -4.91 -4.43 18.10
C PHE A 77 -3.54 -4.22 17.44
N ASN A 78 -2.76 -5.30 17.33
CA ASN A 78 -1.41 -5.32 16.81
C ASN A 78 -1.29 -5.86 15.36
N SER A 79 -2.34 -6.41 14.76
CA SER A 79 -2.30 -6.83 13.36
C SER A 79 -2.24 -5.61 12.44
N LEU A 80 -1.42 -5.68 11.40
CA LEU A 80 -1.30 -4.73 10.30
C LEU A 80 -1.84 -5.38 9.03
N ASP A 81 -2.84 -4.75 8.44
CA ASP A 81 -3.35 -5.11 7.11
C ASP A 81 -2.57 -4.27 6.08
N ILE A 82 -1.62 -4.91 5.41
CA ILE A 82 -0.68 -4.24 4.49
C ILE A 82 -1.11 -4.53 3.06
N ILE A 83 -1.38 -3.48 2.31
CA ILE A 83 -1.67 -3.51 0.88
C ILE A 83 -0.50 -2.87 0.15
N VAL A 84 0.01 -3.56 -0.87
CA VAL A 84 1.12 -3.09 -1.71
C VAL A 84 0.65 -3.00 -3.14
N GLU A 85 0.89 -1.86 -3.77
CA GLU A 85 0.46 -1.54 -5.13
C GLU A 85 1.59 -0.82 -5.90
N GLY A 86 1.46 -0.70 -7.22
CA GLY A 86 2.39 0.12 -8.00
C GLY A 86 2.34 1.58 -7.56
N TYR A 87 3.45 2.31 -7.72
CA TYR A 87 3.47 3.74 -7.37
C TYR A 87 2.37 4.48 -8.16
N PRO A 88 1.49 5.27 -7.53
CA PRO A 88 0.39 5.88 -8.25
C PRO A 88 0.88 6.90 -9.28
N LYS A 89 0.19 7.01 -10.42
CA LYS A 89 0.59 7.88 -11.52
C LYS A 89 0.74 9.35 -11.12
N ASN A 90 -0.13 9.80 -10.21
CA ASN A 90 -0.17 11.18 -9.76
C ASN A 90 0.57 11.38 -8.43
N GLY A 91 1.35 10.40 -7.98
CA GLY A 91 1.93 10.44 -6.64
C GLY A 91 0.97 9.95 -5.55
N THR A 92 1.48 9.92 -4.33
CA THR A 92 0.72 9.58 -3.13
C THR A 92 0.06 10.83 -2.55
N LEU A 93 -0.88 10.65 -1.60
CA LEU A 93 -1.44 11.77 -0.85
C LEU A 93 -0.35 12.63 -0.17
N ALA A 94 0.78 12.02 0.22
CA ALA A 94 1.90 12.78 0.77
C ALA A 94 2.50 13.73 -0.27
N ASP A 95 2.64 13.29 -1.53
CA ASP A 95 3.12 14.13 -2.63
C ASP A 95 2.14 15.28 -2.90
N ASP A 96 0.84 15.00 -2.96
CA ASP A 96 -0.20 16.01 -3.21
C ASP A 96 -0.29 17.08 -2.10
N LEU A 97 -0.01 16.69 -0.85
CA LEU A 97 0.02 17.62 0.28
C LEU A 97 1.26 18.50 0.29
N ILE A 98 2.40 17.96 -0.17
CA ILE A 98 3.65 18.71 -0.30
C ILE A 98 3.56 19.69 -1.47
N SER A 99 2.94 19.31 -2.60
CA SER A 99 2.75 20.17 -3.76
C SER A 99 1.67 21.25 -3.55
N GLY A 100 0.70 21.00 -2.66
CA GLY A 100 -0.41 21.91 -2.37
C GLY A 100 -1.67 21.67 -3.23
N ASP A 101 -1.72 20.56 -3.98
CA ASP A 101 -2.78 20.28 -4.95
C ASP A 101 -4.11 19.81 -4.31
N THR A 102 -4.10 19.45 -3.02
CA THR A 102 -5.28 18.95 -2.29
C THR A 102 -6.21 20.04 -1.75
N GLY A 103 -5.77 21.30 -1.72
CA GLY A 103 -6.45 22.37 -0.99
C GLY A 103 -6.36 22.25 0.55
N ALA A 104 -5.65 21.25 1.07
CA ALA A 104 -5.39 21.10 2.49
C ALA A 104 -4.50 22.24 3.01
N ARG A 105 -4.79 22.72 4.22
CA ARG A 105 -4.02 23.78 4.85
C ARG A 105 -2.95 23.21 5.76
N PHE A 106 -1.70 23.63 5.55
CA PHE A 106 -0.65 23.44 6.53
C PHE A 106 -1.00 24.21 7.82
N ILE A 107 -1.09 23.49 8.94
CA ILE A 107 -1.50 24.07 10.23
C ILE A 107 -0.36 24.14 11.27
N GLY A 108 0.80 23.58 10.95
CA GLY A 108 1.98 23.69 11.80
C GLY A 108 2.84 22.43 11.80
N ARG A 109 3.73 22.35 12.78
CA ARG A 109 4.58 21.18 13.01
C ARG A 109 4.33 20.57 14.37
N GLU A 110 4.33 19.24 14.43
CA GLU A 110 4.27 18.45 15.66
C GLU A 110 5.47 17.49 15.68
N ASN A 111 6.40 17.67 16.63
CA ASN A 111 7.65 16.89 16.70
C ASN A 111 8.40 16.84 15.35
N ASP A 112 8.61 18.01 14.74
CA ASP A 112 9.23 18.22 13.42
C ASP A 112 8.46 17.65 12.21
N ARG A 113 7.28 17.07 12.41
CA ARG A 113 6.41 16.55 11.34
C ARG A 113 5.49 17.65 10.85
N ALA A 114 5.28 17.73 9.54
CA ALA A 114 4.33 18.67 8.97
C ALA A 114 2.89 18.18 9.19
N VAL A 115 2.01 19.04 9.68
CA VAL A 115 0.62 18.70 9.95
C VAL A 115 -0.29 19.52 9.05
N TYR A 116 -1.21 18.83 8.39
CA TYR A 116 -2.19 19.40 7.49
C TYR A 116 -3.60 19.09 7.98
N SER A 117 -4.52 20.03 7.76
CA SER A 117 -5.95 19.83 7.99
C SER A 117 -6.76 20.41 6.84
N GLU A 118 -7.86 19.73 6.55
CA GLU A 118 -9.03 20.14 5.77
C GLU A 118 -8.88 20.90 4.43
N PRO A 119 -9.72 20.53 3.44
CA PRO A 119 -10.61 19.36 3.45
C PRO A 119 -9.85 18.13 2.93
N LEU A 120 -9.81 17.03 3.68
CA LEU A 120 -9.33 15.75 3.16
C LEU A 120 -10.55 14.85 2.86
N GLY A 121 -11.02 14.88 1.60
CA GLY A 121 -12.23 14.15 1.14
C GLY A 121 -13.55 14.68 1.73
N LYS A 122 -14.71 14.06 1.39
CA LYS A 122 -16.07 14.53 1.71
C LYS A 122 -16.41 14.71 3.22
N ASN A 123 -15.49 14.47 4.15
CA ASN A 123 -15.72 14.54 5.59
C ASN A 123 -14.61 15.34 6.32
N ALA A 124 -15.03 16.36 7.06
CA ALA A 124 -14.29 17.52 7.54
C ALA A 124 -13.33 17.34 8.76
N ASP A 125 -13.23 16.16 9.39
CA ASP A 125 -12.48 16.04 10.66
C ASP A 125 -11.14 15.30 10.55
N GLN A 126 -10.47 15.37 9.39
CA GLN A 126 -9.27 14.59 9.13
C GLN A 126 -8.00 15.46 9.17
N LYS A 127 -7.00 14.99 9.93
CA LYS A 127 -5.64 15.53 9.92
C LYS A 127 -4.72 14.57 9.18
N ALA A 128 -3.75 15.11 8.46
CA ALA A 128 -2.64 14.35 7.90
C ALA A 128 -1.33 14.80 8.56
N ILE A 129 -0.54 13.82 9.00
CA ILE A 129 0.82 14.04 9.47
C ILE A 129 1.76 13.52 8.40
N ILE A 130 2.72 14.35 7.97
CA ILE A 130 3.72 13.98 6.98
C ILE A 130 5.09 13.97 7.64
N PHE A 131 5.84 12.91 7.35
CA PHE A 131 7.26 12.82 7.64
C PHE A 131 7.99 12.20 6.44
N THR A 132 9.30 12.34 6.44
CA THR A 132 10.18 11.74 5.44
C THR A 132 10.94 10.60 6.09
N ASP A 133 11.04 9.47 5.40
CA ASP A 133 11.84 8.34 5.85
C ASP A 133 13.36 8.64 5.69
N HIS A 134 14.22 7.70 6.06
CA HIS A 134 15.67 7.87 5.94
C HIS A 134 16.19 7.81 4.49
N GLN A 135 15.36 7.38 3.52
CA GLN A 135 15.70 7.33 2.09
C GLN A 135 15.21 8.57 1.34
N GLY A 136 14.49 9.48 2.01
CA GLY A 136 13.91 10.67 1.39
C GLY A 136 12.50 10.45 0.83
N ASP A 137 11.90 9.28 1.08
CA ASP A 137 10.53 8.96 0.64
C ASP A 137 9.50 9.58 1.61
N SER A 138 8.39 10.06 1.06
CA SER A 138 7.34 10.72 1.82
C SER A 138 6.37 9.70 2.41
N VAL A 139 6.06 9.87 3.69
CA VAL A 139 5.07 9.05 4.42
C VAL A 139 3.96 9.96 4.95
N VAL A 140 2.71 9.55 4.73
CA VAL A 140 1.53 10.24 5.26
C VAL A 140 0.80 9.34 6.24
N VAL A 141 0.44 9.92 7.38
CA VAL A 141 -0.44 9.33 8.39
C VAL A 141 -1.76 10.09 8.36
N GLU A 142 -2.82 9.45 7.89
CA GLU A 142 -4.19 9.96 7.98
C GLU A 142 -4.75 9.65 9.39
N ILE A 143 -4.91 10.69 10.20
CA ILE A 143 -5.59 10.64 11.49
C ILE A 143 -7.09 10.73 11.23
N LEU A 144 -7.72 9.56 11.14
CA LEU A 144 -9.14 9.46 10.86
C LEU A 144 -9.98 9.98 12.05
N GLY A 145 -11.22 10.41 11.78
CA GLY A 145 -12.13 10.97 12.81
C GLY A 145 -12.44 10.00 13.96
N SER A 146 -13.12 10.50 15.01
CA SER A 146 -13.40 9.76 16.27
C SER A 146 -14.11 8.41 16.09
N TRP A 147 -14.89 8.27 15.02
CA TRP A 147 -15.58 7.03 14.63
C TRP A 147 -14.63 5.90 14.21
N ALA A 148 -13.39 6.21 13.81
CA ALA A 148 -12.40 5.22 13.38
C ALA A 148 -11.51 4.76 14.54
N VAL A 149 -11.29 3.46 14.65
CA VAL A 149 -10.40 2.86 15.67
C VAL A 149 -8.93 2.73 15.23
N ARG A 150 -8.64 3.08 13.98
CA ARG A 150 -7.30 2.98 13.36
C ARG A 150 -6.96 4.25 12.59
N ASN A 151 -5.67 4.58 12.52
CA ASN A 151 -5.10 5.52 11.57
C ASN A 151 -4.67 4.76 10.31
N ARG A 152 -4.60 5.44 9.16
CA ARG A 152 -4.04 4.89 7.93
C ARG A 152 -2.67 5.50 7.67
N ILE A 153 -1.72 4.67 7.29
CA ILE A 153 -0.38 5.09 6.89
C ILE A 153 -0.19 4.69 5.44
N THR A 154 0.34 5.60 4.63
CA THR A 154 0.73 5.36 3.24
C THR A 154 2.17 5.81 3.04
N HIS A 155 3.00 4.92 2.53
CA HIS A 155 4.40 5.16 2.21
C HIS A 155 4.59 4.95 0.71
N GLY A 156 5.05 5.98 0.00
CA GLY A 156 5.39 5.89 -1.42
C GLY A 156 6.88 5.69 -1.62
N VAL A 157 7.30 4.54 -2.15
CA VAL A 157 8.69 4.31 -2.58
C VAL A 157 8.83 4.81 -4.01
N ARG A 158 9.41 6.01 -4.17
CA ARG A 158 9.30 6.80 -5.40
C ARG A 158 9.71 6.02 -6.66
N GLY A 159 8.81 6.00 -7.65
CA GLY A 159 9.03 5.36 -8.94
C GLY A 159 8.98 3.83 -8.94
N ARG A 160 8.66 3.19 -7.80
CA ARG A 160 8.62 1.72 -7.67
C ARG A 160 7.22 1.24 -7.27
N TYR A 161 6.85 1.44 -6.01
CA TYR A 161 5.61 0.93 -5.43
C TYR A 161 5.18 1.82 -4.26
N ALA A 162 3.93 1.69 -3.84
CA ALA A 162 3.44 2.25 -2.59
C ALA A 162 2.88 1.13 -1.74
N PHE A 163 2.93 1.30 -0.42
CA PHE A 163 2.24 0.43 0.49
C PHE A 163 1.45 1.24 1.52
N ARG A 164 0.33 0.67 1.92
CA ARG A 164 -0.57 1.26 2.91
C ARG A 164 -0.95 0.24 3.94
N PHE A 165 -1.04 0.69 5.18
CA PHE A 165 -1.47 -0.16 6.28
C PHE A 165 -2.24 0.65 7.32
N SER A 166 -3.08 -0.05 8.08
CA SER A 166 -3.84 0.57 9.16
C SER A 166 -3.22 0.19 10.50
N VAL A 167 -3.11 1.15 11.42
CA VAL A 167 -2.60 0.94 12.79
C VAL A 167 -3.62 1.39 13.82
N SER A 168 -3.79 0.68 14.93
CA SER A 168 -4.72 1.10 15.98
C SER A 168 -4.34 2.48 16.55
N LYS A 169 -5.36 3.30 16.85
CA LYS A 169 -5.14 4.61 17.48
C LYS A 169 -4.58 4.55 18.89
N ASN A 170 -4.75 3.44 19.63
CA ASN A 170 -4.20 3.35 20.98
C ASN A 170 -2.74 2.86 20.99
N VAL A 171 -2.13 2.65 19.81
CA VAL A 171 -0.74 2.19 19.75
C VAL A 171 0.16 3.25 20.39
N LYS A 172 1.03 2.84 21.31
CA LYS A 172 1.97 3.74 22.00
C LYS A 172 3.36 3.76 21.35
N VAL A 173 3.43 3.38 20.08
CA VAL A 173 4.66 3.27 19.29
C VAL A 173 4.64 4.38 18.24
N ARG A 174 5.80 4.94 17.92
CA ARG A 174 5.89 5.99 16.89
C ARG A 174 5.55 5.41 15.52
N PHE A 175 4.88 6.20 14.69
CA PHE A 175 4.49 5.75 13.35
C PHE A 175 5.70 5.38 12.49
N GLU A 176 6.83 6.08 12.66
CA GLU A 176 8.09 5.81 11.98
C GLU A 176 8.66 4.43 12.30
N ASP A 177 8.54 3.97 13.56
CA ASP A 177 9.06 2.66 13.96
C ASP A 177 8.23 1.51 13.37
N ILE A 178 6.93 1.75 13.16
CA ILE A 178 6.03 0.80 12.51
C ILE A 178 6.23 0.82 11.00
N ASP A 179 6.27 2.01 10.42
CA ASP A 179 6.54 2.21 8.99
C ASP A 179 7.87 1.58 8.56
N GLU A 180 8.94 1.81 9.32
CA GLU A 180 10.25 1.23 9.03
C GLU A 180 10.24 -0.31 9.08
N ALA A 181 9.47 -0.90 10.00
CA ALA A 181 9.34 -2.35 10.09
C ALA A 181 8.55 -2.92 8.90
N VAL A 182 7.47 -2.25 8.48
CA VAL A 182 6.69 -2.62 7.29
C VAL A 182 7.54 -2.45 6.03
N ARG A 183 8.24 -1.33 5.89
CA ARG A 183 9.13 -1.03 4.77
C ARG A 183 10.20 -2.11 4.62
N LYS A 184 10.88 -2.51 5.70
CA LYS A 184 11.85 -3.62 5.68
C LYS A 184 11.20 -4.93 5.23
N LEU A 185 10.00 -5.24 5.72
CA LEU A 185 9.27 -6.44 5.32
C LEU A 185 8.95 -6.42 3.82
N ILE A 186 8.38 -5.34 3.30
CA ILE A 186 8.01 -5.23 1.88
C ILE A 186 9.26 -5.20 0.99
N ALA A 187 10.31 -4.47 1.38
CA ALA A 187 11.58 -4.43 0.67
C ALA A 187 12.24 -5.82 0.59
N SER A 188 12.09 -6.66 1.62
CA SER A 188 12.60 -8.04 1.58
C SER A 188 11.91 -8.95 0.56
N MET A 189 10.71 -8.57 0.10
CA MET A 189 9.94 -9.28 -0.92
C MET A 189 10.15 -8.70 -2.31
N TYR A 190 10.67 -7.48 -2.43
CA TYR A 190 10.83 -6.78 -3.70
C TYR A 190 12.01 -7.35 -4.49
N VAL A 191 11.76 -7.64 -5.77
CA VAL A 191 12.79 -8.06 -6.72
C VAL A 191 13.20 -6.81 -7.50
N SER A 192 14.42 -6.31 -7.26
CA SER A 192 14.98 -5.22 -8.06
C SER A 192 15.13 -5.69 -9.50
N ASN A 193 14.56 -4.95 -10.44
CA ASN A 193 14.95 -5.10 -11.85
C ASN A 193 16.38 -4.55 -11.94
N GLN A 194 17.34 -5.41 -12.31
CA GLN A 194 18.66 -4.98 -12.77
C GLN A 194 18.56 -4.41 -14.18
#